data_AF-A0A0N0B1X4-F1
#
_entry.id   AF-A0A0N0B1X4-F1
#
_cell.length_a   1.000
_cell.length_b   1.000
_cell.length_c   1.000
_cell.angle_alpha   90.00
_cell.angle_beta   90.00
_cell.angle_gamma   90.00
#
_symmetry.space_group_name_H-M   'P 1'
#
loop_
_entity.id
_entity.type
_entity.pdbx_description
1 polymer ?
#
loop_
_entity_poly.entity_id
_entity_poly.type
_entity_poly.pdbx_seq_one_letter_code
_entity_poly.pdbx_strand_id
1 'polypeptide(L)'
;MPLTVAARPQTPGLRGAGRPARPGAAETEVLRVVTDARTPVFVTVRADGRRRYRYWRPLDSATGRGGCYVALPTAECDALHAAGRITLGEPLADPDRITYRVSAARTPAAPLRALPDRARAA
;
A
#
# COMPACT_ATOMS: atom_id res chain seq x y z
N MET A 1 -58.48 -3.24 -16.22
CA MET A 1 -57.40 -3.53 -15.25
C MET A 1 -57.22 -5.04 -15.23
N PRO A 2 -56.07 -5.55 -15.73
CA PRO A 2 -54.97 -5.84 -14.81
C PRO A 2 -53.60 -5.37 -15.32
N LEU A 3 -52.76 -4.95 -14.38
CA LEU A 3 -51.37 -4.51 -14.60
C LEU A 3 -50.47 -5.74 -14.69
N THR A 4 -49.76 -5.89 -15.82
CA THR A 4 -48.68 -6.88 -15.96
C THR A 4 -47.45 -6.37 -15.21
N VAL A 5 -47.03 -7.12 -14.19
CA VAL A 5 -45.74 -6.92 -13.51
C VAL A 5 -44.63 -7.39 -14.45
N ALA A 6 -43.81 -6.45 -14.92
CA ALA A 6 -42.57 -6.75 -15.61
C ALA A 6 -41.56 -7.32 -14.61
N ALA A 7 -41.19 -8.59 -14.77
CA ALA A 7 -40.10 -9.22 -14.03
C ALA A 7 -38.79 -8.52 -14.39
N ARG A 8 -38.10 -7.97 -13.38
CA ARG A 8 -36.76 -7.38 -13.52
C ARG A 8 -35.73 -8.50 -13.71
N PRO A 9 -34.78 -8.37 -14.67
CA PRO A 9 -33.67 -9.30 -14.75
C PRO A 9 -32.79 -9.16 -13.51
N GLN A 10 -32.60 -10.27 -12.81
CA GLN A 10 -31.70 -10.35 -11.66
C GLN A 10 -30.29 -10.50 -12.20
N THR A 11 -29.50 -9.43 -12.11
CA THR A 11 -28.05 -9.47 -12.36
C THR A 11 -27.43 -10.40 -11.31
N PRO A 12 -26.79 -11.53 -11.67
CA PRO A 12 -26.09 -12.33 -10.68
C PRO A 12 -24.95 -11.48 -10.11
N GLY A 13 -25.00 -11.37 -8.79
CA GLY A 13 -24.23 -10.46 -7.99
C GLY A 13 -22.73 -10.56 -8.19
N LEU A 14 -22.10 -9.43 -7.92
CA LEU A 14 -20.68 -9.21 -7.72
C LEU A 14 -20.00 -10.47 -7.17
N ARG A 15 -19.13 -11.03 -8.02
CA ARG A 15 -18.13 -12.04 -7.71
C ARG A 15 -17.65 -11.86 -6.27
N GLY A 16 -17.88 -12.89 -5.46
CA GLY A 16 -17.46 -12.91 -4.06
C GLY A 16 -16.04 -12.40 -3.94
N ALA A 17 -15.85 -11.33 -3.19
CA ALA A 17 -14.55 -10.91 -2.73
C ALA A 17 -14.03 -12.05 -1.83
N GLY A 18 -13.36 -13.01 -2.47
CA GLY A 18 -12.69 -14.11 -1.79
C GLY A 18 -11.82 -13.50 -0.70
N ARG A 19 -11.99 -14.01 0.52
CA ARG A 19 -11.16 -13.59 1.66
C ARG A 19 -9.70 -13.57 1.19
N PRO A 20 -9.00 -12.43 1.29
CA PRO A 20 -7.65 -12.35 0.75
C PRO A 20 -6.78 -13.39 1.47
N ALA A 21 -6.21 -14.31 0.69
CA ALA A 21 -5.46 -15.47 1.20
C ALA A 21 -4.37 -15.01 2.17
N ARG A 22 -4.22 -15.69 3.31
CA ARG A 22 -3.27 -15.28 4.37
C ARG A 22 -1.86 -15.12 3.76
N PRO A 23 -1.16 -14.00 4.02
CA PRO A 23 0.18 -13.80 3.46
C PRO A 23 1.15 -14.87 3.97
N GLY A 24 2.09 -15.27 3.11
CA GLY A 24 3.21 -16.13 3.48
C GLY A 24 4.21 -15.42 4.41
N ALA A 25 5.25 -16.14 4.83
CA ALA A 25 6.26 -15.60 5.74
C ALA A 25 7.01 -14.38 5.13
N ALA A 26 7.43 -14.48 3.87
CA ALA A 26 8.14 -13.38 3.18
C ALA A 26 7.26 -12.13 2.99
N GLU A 27 6.01 -12.32 2.57
CA GLU A 27 5.03 -11.23 2.46
C GLU A 27 4.73 -10.58 3.81
N THR A 28 4.68 -11.37 4.88
CA THR A 28 4.48 -10.87 6.24
C THR A 28 5.65 -10.00 6.69
N GLU A 29 6.89 -10.38 6.37
CA GLU A 29 8.07 -9.57 6.67
C GLU A 29 8.08 -8.26 5.87
N VAL A 30 7.71 -8.31 4.58
CA VAL A 30 7.55 -7.08 3.77
C VAL A 30 6.49 -6.17 4.39
N LEU A 31 5.34 -6.71 4.81
CA LEU A 31 4.29 -5.93 5.47
C LEU A 31 4.77 -5.32 6.78
N ARG A 32 5.58 -6.03 7.57
CA ARG A 32 6.19 -5.49 8.79
C ARG A 32 7.04 -4.25 8.48
N VAL A 33 7.91 -4.34 7.47
CA VAL A 33 8.77 -3.21 7.05
C VAL A 33 7.92 -2.03 6.53
N VAL A 34 6.93 -2.30 5.67
CA VAL A 34 6.07 -1.26 5.08
C VAL A 34 5.19 -0.56 6.13
N THR A 35 4.81 -1.27 7.19
CA THR A 35 3.99 -0.71 8.28
C THR A 35 4.81 0.10 9.28
N ASP A 36 6.13 -0.14 9.35
CA ASP A 36 7.00 0.63 10.24
C ASP A 36 7.16 2.08 9.75
N ALA A 37 6.60 3.01 10.52
CA ALA A 37 6.63 4.43 10.21
C ALA A 37 8.05 5.02 10.17
N ARG A 38 9.03 4.38 10.83
CA ARG A 38 10.43 4.81 10.82
C ARG A 38 11.17 4.44 9.53
N THR A 39 10.57 3.58 8.73
CA THR A 39 11.24 2.93 7.60
C THR A 39 10.45 3.18 6.31
N PRO A 40 10.56 4.39 5.72
CA PRO A 40 9.79 4.72 4.53
C PRO A 40 10.23 3.85 3.34
N VAL A 41 9.25 3.21 2.71
CA VAL A 41 9.43 2.33 1.55
C VAL A 41 9.04 3.07 0.27
N PHE A 42 9.84 2.90 -0.77
CA PHE A 42 9.62 3.48 -2.09
C PHE A 42 9.76 2.42 -3.18
N VAL A 43 8.96 2.56 -4.23
CA VAL A 43 9.16 1.81 -5.47
C VAL A 43 9.55 2.78 -6.57
N THR A 44 10.60 2.43 -7.31
CA THR A 44 10.93 3.13 -8.54
C THR A 44 10.50 2.27 -9.71
N VAL A 45 9.65 2.83 -10.57
CA VAL A 45 9.21 2.26 -11.84
C VAL A 45 10.00 2.94 -12.94
N ARG A 46 10.74 2.16 -13.71
CA ARG A 46 11.51 2.65 -14.86
C ARG A 46 10.63 2.67 -16.11
N ALA A 47 11.10 3.38 -17.14
CA ALA A 47 10.41 3.46 -18.44
C ALA A 47 10.19 2.08 -19.09
N ASP A 48 11.07 1.10 -18.81
CA ASP A 48 10.95 -0.29 -19.28
C ASP A 48 9.94 -1.14 -18.45
N GLY A 49 9.24 -0.52 -17.49
CA GLY A 49 8.29 -1.19 -16.61
C GLY A 49 8.91 -1.93 -15.43
N ARG A 50 10.25 -1.98 -15.31
CA ARG A 50 10.90 -2.62 -14.16
C ARG A 50 10.61 -1.86 -12.87
N ARG A 51 10.19 -2.61 -11.86
CA ARG A 51 9.94 -2.11 -10.51
C ARG A 51 11.07 -2.52 -9.59
N ARG A 52 11.52 -1.58 -8.75
CA ARG A 52 12.46 -1.88 -7.67
C ARG A 52 11.99 -1.24 -6.38
N TYR A 53 11.62 -2.09 -5.44
CA TYR A 53 11.21 -1.69 -4.10
C TYR A 53 12.45 -1.54 -3.21
N ARG A 54 12.52 -0.44 -2.47
CA ARG A 54 13.64 -0.13 -1.57
C ARG A 54 13.19 0.68 -0.37
N TYR A 55 13.91 0.53 0.73
CA TYR A 55 13.75 1.37 1.91
C TYR A 55 15.11 1.83 2.42
N TRP A 56 15.12 2.95 3.14
CA TRP A 56 16.31 3.39 3.85
C TRP A 56 16.40 2.66 5.19
N ARG A 57 17.47 1.92 5.43
CA ARG A 57 17.75 1.33 6.73
C ARG A 57 18.56 2.34 7.56
N PRO A 58 18.04 2.86 8.68
CA PRO A 58 18.79 3.76 9.56
C PRO A 58 20.09 3.12 10.04
N LEU A 59 21.08 3.95 10.37
CA LEU A 59 22.32 3.48 10.99
C LEU A 59 22.01 3.04 12.42
N ASP A 60 22.33 1.79 12.74
CA ASP A 60 22.35 1.26 14.10
C ASP A 60 23.73 1.55 14.71
N SER A 61 23.74 2.40 15.74
CA SER A 61 24.97 2.81 16.43
C SER A 61 25.59 1.69 17.27
N ALA A 62 24.82 0.68 17.69
CA ALA A 62 25.33 -0.43 18.49
C ALA A 62 26.07 -1.46 17.63
N THR A 63 25.60 -1.71 16.41
CA THR A 63 26.20 -2.68 15.49
C THR A 63 27.07 -2.03 14.40
N GLY A 64 27.01 -0.71 14.25
CA GLY A 64 27.67 0.04 13.18
C GLY A 64 27.11 -0.25 11.79
N ARG A 65 25.93 -0.89 11.69
CA ARG A 65 25.33 -1.33 10.42
C ARG A 65 24.12 -0.48 10.07
N GLY A 66 23.91 -0.23 8.79
CA GLY A 66 22.80 0.58 8.29
C GLY A 66 23.29 1.77 7.50
N GLY A 67 22.47 2.82 7.40
CA GLY A 67 22.79 3.98 6.56
C GLY A 67 22.81 3.64 5.07
N CYS A 68 22.01 2.66 4.63
CA CYS A 68 21.99 2.21 3.25
C CYS A 68 20.57 1.91 2.76
N TYR A 69 20.40 1.95 1.44
CA TYR A 69 19.18 1.45 0.81
C TYR A 69 19.20 -0.07 0.76
N VAL A 70 18.14 -0.69 1.27
CA VAL A 70 17.92 -2.13 1.19
C VAL A 70 16.84 -2.42 0.16
N ALA A 71 17.08 -3.37 -0.73
CA ALA A 71 16.11 -3.81 -1.72
C ALA A 71 15.11 -4.79 -1.09
N LEU A 72 13.83 -4.61 -1.40
CA LEU A 72 12.80 -5.57 -1.01
C LEU A 72 12.55 -6.59 -2.12
N PRO A 73 12.16 -7.82 -1.76
CA PRO A 73 11.71 -8.84 -2.72
C PRO A 73 10.55 -8.31 -3.58
N THR A 74 10.79 -8.18 -4.89
CA THR A 74 9.86 -7.48 -5.79
C THR A 74 8.59 -8.29 -6.06
N ALA A 75 8.71 -9.61 -6.18
CA ALA A 75 7.57 -10.49 -6.43
C ALA A 75 6.55 -10.44 -5.29
N GLU A 76 7.02 -10.41 -4.05
CA GLU A 76 6.22 -10.32 -2.83
C GLU A 76 5.56 -8.94 -2.70
N CYS A 77 6.30 -7.87 -3.00
CA CYS A 77 5.70 -6.53 -3.07
C CYS A 77 4.61 -6.44 -4.14
N ASP A 78 4.84 -6.97 -5.34
CA ASP A 78 3.84 -6.98 -6.41
C ASP A 78 2.62 -7.85 -6.04
N ALA A 79 2.82 -9.01 -5.41
CA ALA A 79 1.74 -9.85 -4.91
C ALA A 79 0.90 -9.14 -3.83
N LEU A 80 1.55 -8.45 -2.89
CA LEU A 80 0.87 -7.64 -1.88
C LEU A 80 0.11 -6.46 -2.50
N HIS A 81 0.65 -5.84 -3.55
CA HIS A 81 -0.02 -4.75 -4.27
C HIS A 81 -1.24 -5.27 -5.03
N ALA A 82 -1.11 -6.39 -5.74
CA ALA A 82 -2.21 -7.07 -6.43
C ALA A 82 -3.31 -7.54 -5.46
N ALA A 83 -2.92 -7.96 -4.25
CA ALA A 83 -3.85 -8.32 -3.18
C ALA A 83 -4.47 -7.09 -2.46
N GLY A 84 -4.11 -5.86 -2.85
CA GLY A 84 -4.61 -4.63 -2.25
C GLY A 84 -4.15 -4.40 -0.80
N ARG A 85 -3.05 -5.04 -0.38
CA ARG A 85 -2.49 -4.91 0.97
C ARG A 85 -1.46 -3.81 1.11
N ILE A 86 -0.89 -3.37 0.00
CA ILE A 86 -0.06 -2.17 -0.07
C ILE A 86 -0.57 -1.29 -1.20
N THR A 87 -0.41 0.02 -1.04
CA THR A 87 -0.80 1.02 -2.03
C THR A 87 0.39 1.89 -2.41
N LEU A 88 0.37 2.37 -3.65
CA LEU A 88 1.30 3.37 -4.13
C LEU A 88 0.66 4.75 -3.94
N GLY A 89 1.38 5.64 -3.26
CA GLY A 89 0.97 7.03 -3.07
C GLY A 89 1.25 7.89 -4.30
N GLU A 90 1.38 9.19 -4.08
CA GLU A 90 1.61 10.15 -5.16
C GLU A 90 2.90 9.85 -5.95
N PRO A 91 2.86 9.84 -7.29
CA PRO A 91 4.04 9.76 -8.13
C PRO A 91 4.95 10.97 -7.94
N LEU A 92 6.20 10.72 -7.57
CA LEU A 92 7.30 11.65 -7.75
C LEU A 92 7.92 11.39 -9.13
N ALA A 93 7.54 12.20 -10.11
CA ALA A 93 7.95 12.04 -11.50
C ALA A 93 9.37 12.61 -11.72
N ASP A 94 10.26 11.74 -12.20
CA ASP A 94 11.57 12.05 -12.77
C ASP A 94 11.49 11.64 -14.26
N PRO A 95 12.15 12.35 -15.19
CA PRO A 95 12.06 12.08 -16.63
C PRO A 95 12.36 10.62 -17.02
N ASP A 96 13.23 9.94 -16.27
CA ASP A 96 13.69 8.58 -16.57
C ASP A 96 13.04 7.50 -15.67
N ARG A 97 12.28 7.92 -14.66
CA ARG A 97 11.66 7.02 -13.67
C ARG A 97 10.55 7.71 -12.90
N ILE A 98 9.56 6.93 -12.48
CA ILE A 98 8.56 7.39 -11.53
C ILE A 98 8.82 6.71 -10.19
N THR A 99 8.94 7.48 -9.12
CA THR A 99 9.08 6.94 -7.77
C THR A 99 7.79 7.13 -6.99
N TYR A 100 7.28 6.07 -6.40
CA TYR A 100 6.08 6.11 -5.57
C TYR A 100 6.44 5.76 -4.13
N ARG A 101 5.81 6.45 -3.18
CA ARG A 101 5.85 6.03 -1.77
C ARG A 101 4.93 4.82 -1.61
N VAL A 102 5.44 3.76 -1.01
CA VAL A 102 4.66 2.55 -0.71
C VAL A 102 4.12 2.67 0.71
N SER A 103 2.84 2.41 0.88
CA SER A 103 2.18 2.41 2.20
C SER A 103 1.38 1.13 2.37
N ALA A 104 1.24 0.64 3.61
CA ALA A 104 0.30 -0.44 3.90
C ALA A 104 -1.13 0.07 3.63
N ALA A 105 -1.92 -0.74 2.94
CA ALA A 105 -3.33 -0.46 2.75
C ALA A 105 -4.00 -0.49 4.12
N ARG A 106 -4.37 0.68 4.63
CA ARG A 106 -5.24 0.74 5.80
C ARG A 106 -6.61 0.24 5.34
N THR A 107 -7.14 -0.80 5.99
CA THR A 107 -8.60 -0.93 6.07
C THR A 107 -9.09 0.44 6.53
N PRO A 108 -9.98 1.12 5.78
CA PRO A 108 -10.41 2.45 6.17
C PRO A 108 -11.04 2.35 7.57
N ALA A 109 -10.26 2.72 8.58
CA ALA A 109 -10.82 3.18 9.82
C ALA A 109 -11.67 4.38 9.43
N ALA A 110 -12.94 4.38 9.85
CA ALA A 110 -13.87 5.50 9.64
C ALA A 110 -13.12 6.83 9.81
N PRO A 111 -13.39 7.83 8.96
CA PRO A 111 -12.60 9.05 8.91
C PRO A 111 -12.43 9.61 10.32
N LEU A 112 -11.17 9.67 10.78
CA LEU A 112 -10.81 10.37 12.00
C LEU A 112 -11.26 11.80 11.81
N ARG A 113 -12.34 12.18 12.52
CA ARG A 113 -12.78 13.57 12.60
C ARG A 113 -11.56 14.42 12.91
N ALA A 114 -11.28 15.39 12.04
CA ALA A 114 -10.31 16.43 12.30
C ALA A 114 -10.60 16.99 13.70
N LEU A 115 -9.62 16.88 14.60
CA LEU A 115 -9.68 17.54 15.89
C LEU A 115 -9.70 19.06 15.61
N PRO A 116 -10.68 19.81 16.13
CA PRO A 116 -10.69 21.25 15.98
C PRO A 116 -9.45 21.83 16.67
N ASP A 117 -8.76 22.70 15.95
CA ASP A 117 -7.67 23.52 16.47
C ASP A 117 -8.20 24.33 17.65
N ARG A 118 -7.82 23.91 18.87
CA ARG A 118 -8.03 24.69 20.08
C ARG A 118 -6.68 25.16 20.58
N ALA A 119 -6.45 26.42 20.25
CA ALA A 119 -5.89 27.45 21.10
C ALA A 119 -4.38 27.39 21.36
N ARG A 120 -3.68 28.39 20.79
CA ARG A 120 -2.83 29.23 21.63
C ARG A 120 -3.38 30.65 21.66
N ALA A 121 -4.00 30.96 22.79
CA ALA A 121 -4.11 32.30 23.30
C ALA A 121 -2.71 32.78 23.72
N ALA A 122 -2.39 34.02 23.38
CA ALA A 122 -1.61 34.98 24.16
C ALA A 122 -2.01 36.38 23.69
#